data_AF-A0A8C4PEC1-F1
#
_entry.id   AF-A0A8C4PEC1-F1
#
_cell.length_a   1.000
_cell.length_b   1.000
_cell.length_c   1.000
_cell.angle_alpha   90.00
_cell.angle_beta   90.00
_cell.angle_gamma   90.00
#
_symmetry.space_group_name_H-M   'P 1'
#
loop_
_entity.id
_entity.type
_entity.pdbx_description
1 polymer ?
#
loop_
_entity_poly.entity_id
_entity_poly.type
_entity_poly.pdbx_seq_one_letter_code
_entity_poly.pdbx_strand_id
1 'polypeptide(L)'
;MTLAGLKICPGAAIYLAAVLEYLSAEILELAGNAARENKKARILPRHIQLAVRNDEELNKLFSCVTIAQGGVIPNVLPQLVPKKTMSLKPRHKGVQSQEF
;
A
#
# COMPACT_ATOMS: atom_id res chain seq x y z
N MET A 1 6.94 7.60 45.59
CA MET A 1 6.21 6.89 44.51
C MET A 1 6.95 5.57 44.27
N THR A 2 6.63 4.55 45.06
CA THR A 2 7.33 3.25 45.04
C THR A 2 6.81 2.40 43.89
N LEU A 3 7.68 2.15 42.90
CA LEU A 3 7.52 1.11 41.89
C LEU A 3 7.62 -0.25 42.59
N ALA A 4 6.48 -0.77 43.05
CA ALA A 4 6.35 -2.20 43.28
C ALA A 4 6.33 -2.88 41.91
N GLY A 5 7.33 -3.71 41.62
CA GLY A 5 7.43 -4.43 40.35
C GLY A 5 6.20 -5.29 40.11
N LEU A 6 5.47 -5.01 39.02
CA LEU A 6 4.33 -5.83 38.63
C LEU A 6 4.80 -7.26 38.31
N LYS A 7 4.12 -8.25 38.88
CA LYS A 7 4.32 -9.66 38.52
C LYS A 7 3.64 -9.89 37.15
N ILE A 8 4.40 -10.47 36.21
CA ILE A 8 3.88 -10.84 34.88
C ILE A 8 3.49 -12.33 34.94
N CYS A 9 2.22 -12.64 34.67
CA CYS A 9 1.77 -14.02 34.59
C CYS A 9 2.35 -14.69 33.32
N PRO A 10 2.71 -15.99 33.35
CA PRO A 10 3.23 -16.68 32.16
C PRO A 10 2.33 -16.58 30.92
N GLY A 11 1.00 -16.61 31.13
CA GLY A 11 0.03 -16.47 30.04
C GLY A 11 0.07 -15.11 29.34
N ALA A 12 0.55 -14.04 30.00
CA ALA A 12 0.66 -12.73 29.38
C ALA A 12 1.70 -12.72 28.24
N ALA A 13 2.83 -13.42 28.42
CA ALA A 13 3.85 -13.54 27.38
C ALA A 13 3.34 -14.34 26.17
N ILE A 14 2.59 -15.42 26.42
CA ILE A 14 2.01 -16.26 25.36
C ILE A 14 0.97 -15.45 24.56
N TYR A 15 0.07 -14.76 25.25
CA TYR A 15 -0.96 -13.95 24.59
C TYR A 15 -0.35 -12.82 23.77
N LEU A 16 0.62 -12.09 24.33
CA LEU A 16 1.32 -11.03 23.61
C LEU A 16 2.07 -11.58 22.39
N ALA A 17 2.77 -12.70 22.52
CA ALA A 17 3.47 -13.33 21.41
C ALA A 17 2.50 -13.71 20.27
N ALA A 18 1.35 -14.31 20.59
CA ALA A 18 0.34 -14.67 19.60
C ALA A 18 -0.23 -13.44 18.86
N VAL A 19 -0.50 -12.35 19.59
CA VAL A 19 -0.98 -11.09 18.99
C VAL A 19 0.09 -10.46 18.09
N LEU A 20 1.35 -10.45 18.52
CA LEU A 20 2.46 -9.91 17.73
C LEU A 20 2.71 -10.75 16.47
N GLU A 21 2.60 -12.08 16.57
CA GLU A 21 2.70 -12.99 15.44
C GLU A 21 1.58 -12.73 14.42
N TYR A 22 0.33 -12.64 14.89
CA TYR A 22 -0.82 -12.36 14.03
C TYR A 22 -0.66 -11.04 13.27
N LEU A 23 -0.34 -9.95 13.98
CA LEU A 23 -0.12 -8.64 13.35
C LEU A 23 1.04 -8.65 12.36
N SER A 24 2.12 -9.37 12.68
CA SER A 24 3.28 -9.48 11.79
C SER A 24 2.93 -10.28 10.52
N ALA A 25 2.17 -11.36 10.66
CA ALA A 25 1.73 -12.19 9.55
C ALA A 25 0.83 -11.41 8.59
N GLU A 26 -0.16 -10.68 9.11
CA GLU A 26 -1.09 -9.86 8.31
C GLU A 26 -0.34 -8.80 7.49
N ILE A 27 0.57 -8.05 8.13
CA ILE A 27 1.39 -7.03 7.43
C ILE A 27 2.27 -7.68 6.36
N LEU A 28 2.87 -8.85 6.64
CA LEU A 28 3.73 -9.56 5.70
C LEU A 28 2.95 -10.15 4.52
N GLU A 29 1.74 -10.64 4.74
CA GLU A 29 0.86 -11.14 3.69
C GLU A 29 0.52 -10.03 2.69
N LEU A 30 0.00 -8.90 3.19
CA LEU A 30 -0.37 -7.76 2.36
C LEU A 30 0.86 -7.11 1.69
N ALA A 31 1.98 -6.96 2.41
CA ALA A 31 3.21 -6.42 1.83
C ALA A 31 3.84 -7.38 0.80
N GLY A 32 3.68 -8.70 1.00
CA GLY A 32 4.07 -9.73 0.04
C GLY A 32 3.25 -9.63 -1.25
N ASN A 33 1.93 -9.45 -1.14
CA ASN A 33 1.05 -9.18 -2.27
C ASN A 33 1.48 -7.93 -3.02
N ALA A 34 1.70 -6.81 -2.32
CA ALA A 34 2.19 -5.57 -2.92
C ALA A 34 3.58 -5.71 -3.57
N ALA A 35 4.47 -6.54 -3.02
CA ALA A 35 5.77 -6.84 -3.63
C ALA A 35 5.60 -7.60 -4.96
N ARG A 36 4.73 -8.61 -4.96
CA ARG A 36 4.41 -9.43 -6.14
C ARG A 36 3.76 -8.61 -7.25
N GLU A 37 2.83 -7.71 -6.91
CA GLU A 37 2.23 -6.75 -7.86
C GLU A 37 3.27 -5.85 -8.50
N ASN A 38 4.26 -5.42 -7.71
CA ASN A 38 5.42 -4.66 -8.19
C ASN A 38 6.48 -5.52 -8.87
N LYS A 39 6.20 -6.80 -9.14
CA LYS A 39 7.09 -7.78 -9.79
C LYS A 39 8.44 -7.94 -9.07
N LYS A 40 8.43 -7.84 -7.74
CA LYS A 40 9.62 -8.01 -6.88
C LYS A 40 9.46 -9.22 -5.97
N ALA A 41 10.53 -9.99 -5.83
CA ALA A 41 10.58 -11.14 -4.92
C ALA A 41 10.89 -10.75 -3.46
N ARG A 42 11.37 -9.52 -3.23
CA ARG A 42 11.75 -9.01 -1.90
C ARG A 42 10.79 -7.91 -1.45
N ILE A 43 10.33 -8.00 -0.21
CA ILE A 43 9.57 -6.94 0.47
C ILE A 43 10.51 -5.75 0.74
N LEU A 44 10.07 -4.55 0.34
CA LEU A 44 10.77 -3.28 0.55
C LEU A 44 9.90 -2.36 1.41
N PRO A 45 10.45 -1.30 2.03
CA PRO A 45 9.65 -0.37 2.83
C PRO A 45 8.45 0.23 2.08
N ARG A 46 8.58 0.43 0.76
CA ARG A 46 7.48 0.82 -0.12
C ARG A 46 6.29 -0.16 -0.06
N HIS A 47 6.55 -1.47 -0.07
CA HIS A 47 5.50 -2.48 -0.07
C HIS A 47 4.77 -2.52 1.28
N ILE A 48 5.51 -2.34 2.38
CA ILE A 48 4.92 -2.22 3.73
C ILE A 48 4.04 -0.97 3.81
N GLN A 49 4.50 0.17 3.31
CA GLN A 49 3.71 1.40 3.27
C GLN A 49 2.44 1.22 2.43
N LEU A 50 2.52 0.59 1.26
CA LEU A 50 1.35 0.33 0.43
C LEU A 50 0.36 -0.61 1.12
N ALA A 51 0.83 -1.67 1.78
CA ALA A 51 -0.01 -2.59 2.53
C ALA A 51 -0.73 -1.88 3.68
N VAL A 52 0.02 -1.22 4.57
CA VAL A 52 -0.53 -0.55 5.76
C VAL A 52 -1.49 0.59 5.41
N ARG A 53 -1.22 1.35 4.33
CA ARG A 53 -2.05 2.52 3.99
C ARG A 53 -3.27 2.20 3.12
N ASN A 54 -3.30 1.06 2.44
CA ASN A 54 -4.48 0.61 1.70
C ASN A 54 -5.43 -0.24 2.55
N ASP A 55 -4.96 -0.80 3.67
CA ASP A 55 -5.82 -1.50 4.62
C ASP A 55 -6.39 -0.53 5.68
N GLU A 56 -7.69 -0.61 5.95
CA GLU A 56 -8.38 0.34 6.83
C GLU A 56 -7.94 0.18 8.30
N GLU A 57 -7.85 -1.06 8.78
CA GLU A 57 -7.56 -1.38 10.17
C GLU A 57 -6.10 -1.06 10.50
N LEU A 58 -5.17 -1.48 9.64
CA LEU A 58 -3.75 -1.16 9.77
C LEU A 58 -3.50 0.33 9.60
N ASN A 59 -4.16 1.03 8.67
CA ASN A 59 -3.98 2.47 8.52
C ASN A 59 -4.40 3.23 9.79
N LYS A 60 -5.47 2.78 10.45
CA LYS A 60 -5.92 3.33 11.74
C LYS A 60 -4.94 3.01 12.86
N LEU A 61 -4.51 1.76 12.98
CA LEU A 61 -3.54 1.30 13.97
C LEU A 61 -2.20 2.06 13.86
N PHE A 62 -1.75 2.33 12.64
CA PHE A 62 -0.49 3.02 12.32
C PHE A 62 -0.68 4.48 11.88
N SER A 63 -1.76 5.14 12.31
CA SER A 63 -2.11 6.51 11.90
C SER A 63 -1.02 7.55 12.21
N CYS A 64 -0.31 7.40 13.33
CA CYS A 64 0.77 8.29 13.75
C CYS A 64 2.19 7.73 13.52
N VAL A 65 2.33 6.64 12.77
CA VAL A 65 3.62 5.98 12.52
C VAL A 65 4.19 6.39 11.15
N THR A 66 5.46 6.79 11.12
CA THR A 66 6.17 7.07 9.87
C THR A 66 7.00 5.86 9.45
N ILE A 67 6.72 5.33 8.25
CA ILE A 67 7.51 4.25 7.65
C ILE A 67 8.61 4.87 6.80
N ALA A 68 9.85 4.78 7.27
CA ALA A 68 11.01 5.29 6.55
C ALA A 68 11.10 4.63 5.15
N GLN A 69 11.40 5.43 4.12
CA GLN A 69 11.49 4.97 2.72
C GLN A 69 10.19 4.39 2.13
N GLY A 70 9.03 4.60 2.78
CA GLY A 70 7.73 4.10 2.31
C GLY A 70 7.10 4.91 1.18
N GLY A 71 7.35 6.23 1.14
CA GLY A 71 6.64 7.17 0.27
C GLY A 71 5.15 7.29 0.65
N VAL A 72 4.31 7.66 -0.33
CA VAL A 72 2.86 7.86 -0.12
C VAL A 72 2.01 7.04 -1.09
N ILE A 73 0.75 6.77 -0.74
CA ILE A 73 -0.21 6.21 -1.69
C ILE A 73 -0.36 7.18 -2.87
N PRO A 74 -0.23 6.73 -4.13
CA PRO A 74 -0.45 7.59 -5.28
C PRO A 74 -1.89 8.11 -5.28
N ASN A 75 -2.05 9.43 -5.18
CA ASN A 75 -3.35 10.09 -5.26
C ASN A 75 -3.17 11.43 -5.98
N VAL A 76 -3.83 11.59 -7.13
CA VAL A 76 -3.83 12.83 -7.90
C VAL A 76 -5.23 13.41 -7.84
N LEU A 77 -5.35 14.61 -7.29
CA LEU A 77 -6.63 15.32 -7.23
C LEU A 77 -7.17 15.56 -8.66
N PRO A 78 -8.46 15.34 -8.94
CA PRO A 78 -9.03 15.52 -10.28
C PRO A 78 -8.77 16.90 -10.91
N GLN A 79 -8.64 17.92 -10.08
CA GLN A 79 -8.32 19.30 -10.45
C GLN A 79 -6.93 19.46 -11.08
N LEU A 80 -6.01 18.54 -10.77
CA LEU A 80 -4.63 18.55 -11.26
C LEU A 80 -4.45 17.70 -12.53
N VAL A 81 -5.49 16.98 -12.96
CA VAL A 81 -5.45 16.17 -14.18
C VAL A 81 -5.66 17.08 -15.40
N PRO A 82 -4.84 17.01 -16.45
CA PRO A 82 -5.02 17.80 -17.66
C PRO A 82 -6.42 17.59 -18.24
N LYS A 83 -7.13 18.68 -18.53
CA LYS A 83 -8.40 18.62 -19.26
C LYS A 83 -8.11 18.07 -20.66
N LYS A 84 -8.74 16.96 -21.02
CA LYS A 84 -8.61 16.34 -22.34
C LYS A 84 -9.20 17.27 -23.40
N THR A 85 -8.40 18.20 -23.94
CA THR A 85 -8.74 18.92 -25.16
C THR A 85 -8.61 17.94 -26.32
N MET A 86 -9.73 17.44 -26.85
CA MET A 86 -9.74 16.66 -28.08
C MET A 86 -9.23 17.55 -29.21
N SER A 87 -7.94 17.45 -29.53
CA SER A 87 -7.40 17.93 -30.80
C SER A 87 -8.08 17.11 -31.90
N LEU A 88 -9.10 17.68 -32.53
CA LEU A 88 -9.65 17.24 -33.80
C LEU A 88 -8.51 17.19 -34.83
N LYS A 89 -7.80 16.07 -34.94
CA LYS A 89 -6.99 15.81 -36.13
C LYS A 89 -7.98 15.60 -37.28
N PRO A 90 -7.91 16.39 -38.37
CA PRO A 90 -8.73 16.11 -39.55
C PRO A 90 -8.36 14.71 -40.06
N ARG A 91 -9.36 13.84 -40.26
CA ARG A 91 -9.14 12.55 -40.93
C ARG A 91 -8.62 12.84 -42.34
N HIS A 92 -7.39 12.43 -42.63
CA HIS A 92 -6.92 12.30 -43.99
C HIS A 92 -7.80 11.23 -44.66
N LYS A 93 -8.61 11.62 -45.67
CA LYS A 93 -9.39 10.67 -46.49
C LYS A 93 -8.39 9.86 -47.32
N GLY A 94 -8.19 8.59 -46.96
CA GLY A 94 -7.50 7.64 -47.82
C GLY A 94 -8.31 7.44 -49.10
N VAL A 95 -7.67 7.71 -50.24
CA VAL A 95 -8.20 7.48 -51.58
C VAL A 95 -8.42 5.98 -51.76
N GLN A 96 -9.62 5.61 -52.17
CA GLN A 96 -10.06 4.24 -52.44
C GLN A 96 -9.63 3.85 -53.86
N SER A 97 -8.64 2.98 -54.00
CA SER A 97 -8.35 2.31 -55.27
C SER A 97 -9.21 1.06 -55.37
N GLN A 98 -10.14 1.05 -56.31
CA GLN A 98 -10.78 -0.18 -56.80
C GLN A 98 -9.88 -0.71 -57.93
N GLU A 99 -9.45 -1.96 -57.81
CA GLU A 99 -8.97 -2.74 -58.96
C GLU A 99 -9.75 -4.05 -59.02
N PHE A 100 -9.96 -4.48 -60.27
CA PHE A 100 -10.87 -5.50 -60.78
C PHE A 100 -10.58 -6.92 -60.30
#